data_AF-A0A920UKP8-F1
#
_entry.id   AF-A0A920UKP8-F1
#
_cell.length_a   1.000
_cell.length_b   1.000
_cell.length_c   1.000
_cell.angle_alpha   90.00
_cell.angle_beta   90.00
_cell.angle_gamma   90.00
#
_symmetry.space_group_name_H-M   'P 1'
#
loop_
_entity.id
_entity.type
_entity.pdbx_description
1 polymer ?
#
loop_
_entity_poly.entity_id
_entity_poly.type
_entity_poly.pdbx_seq_one_letter_code
_entity_poly.pdbx_strand_id
1 'polypeptide(L)'
;MINTKLKFEILKYYKPIGFITSHKKQDKRPIIFENLPDKYKNYKTAGRLDYNSEGLLILSSDGEVTRELELPKNKFERKYEL
;
A
#
# COMPACT_ATOMS: atom_id res chain seq x y z
N MET A 1 -19.47 20.31 17.60
CA MET A 1 -18.19 19.70 18.06
C MET A 1 -17.53 19.04 16.86
N ILE A 2 -16.43 19.60 16.33
CA ILE A 2 -15.65 18.94 15.27
C ILE A 2 -14.57 18.14 15.98
N ASN A 3 -14.63 16.81 15.87
CA ASN A 3 -13.76 15.90 16.60
C ASN A 3 -12.36 15.91 15.95
N THR A 4 -11.43 16.65 16.54
CA THR A 4 -10.07 16.89 16.04
C THR A 4 -9.08 15.85 16.57
N LYS A 5 -9.13 14.65 15.99
CA LYS A 5 -7.97 13.74 15.93
C LYS A 5 -8.21 12.68 14.85
N LEU A 6 -7.84 13.03 13.60
CA LEU A 6 -7.68 12.03 12.54
C LEU A 6 -6.47 11.17 12.90
N LYS A 7 -6.74 10.05 13.57
CA LYS A 7 -5.72 9.02 13.84
C LYS A 7 -5.67 8.13 12.60
N PHE A 8 -4.72 8.39 11.72
CA PHE A 8 -4.39 7.49 10.61
C PHE A 8 -3.17 6.65 10.96
N GLU A 9 -3.12 5.44 10.42
CA GLU A 9 -2.01 4.52 10.59
C GLU A 9 -1.30 4.32 9.25
N ILE A 10 0.04 4.40 9.26
CA ILE A 10 0.87 4.13 8.08
C ILE A 10 1.70 2.89 8.37
N LEU A 11 1.64 1.92 7.47
CA LEU A 11 2.40 0.69 7.50
C LEU A 11 3.45 0.70 6.38
N LYS A 12 4.70 0.42 6.77
CA LYS A 12 5.77 0.07 5.83
C LYS A 12 5.74 -1.44 5.64
N TYR A 13 5.35 -1.89 4.46
CA TYR A 13 5.31 -3.31 4.11
C TYR A 13 6.40 -3.61 3.09
N TYR A 14 7.24 -4.60 3.38
CA TYR A 14 8.13 -5.14 2.36
C TYR A 14 7.35 -6.16 1.55
N LYS A 15 6.92 -5.80 0.34
CA LYS A 15 6.21 -6.70 -0.56
C LYS A 15 7.21 -7.69 -1.17
N PRO A 16 7.04 -9.01 -0.97
CA PRO A 16 7.85 -10.00 -1.67
C PRO A 16 7.43 -10.17 -3.14
N ILE A 17 8.32 -10.77 -3.93
CA ILE A 17 8.00 -11.24 -5.29
C ILE A 17 6.87 -12.26 -5.24
N GLY A 18 6.06 -12.32 -6.31
CA GLY A 18 5.03 -13.35 -6.47
C GLY A 18 3.66 -12.97 -5.90
N PHE A 19 3.48 -11.72 -5.48
CA PHE A 19 2.19 -11.20 -5.00
C PHE A 19 1.68 -10.05 -5.87
N ILE A 20 0.39 -10.07 -6.17
CA ILE A 20 -0.29 -8.98 -6.87
C ILE A 20 -0.68 -7.88 -5.88
N THR A 21 -0.35 -6.62 -6.20
CA THR A 21 -0.82 -5.46 -5.45
C THR A 21 -2.29 -5.16 -5.79
N SER A 22 -3.22 -5.86 -5.12
CA SER A 22 -4.67 -5.73 -5.31
C SER A 22 -5.44 -6.15 -4.06
N HIS A 23 -6.64 -5.62 -3.84
CA HIS A 23 -7.58 -6.11 -2.81
C HIS A 23 -8.37 -7.34 -3.26
N LYS A 24 -8.50 -7.55 -4.57
CA LYS A 24 -9.30 -8.63 -5.14
C LYS A 24 -8.42 -9.52 -6.00
N LYS A 25 -8.53 -10.83 -5.80
CA LYS A 25 -7.93 -11.82 -6.70
C LYS A 25 -8.52 -11.68 -8.10
N GLN A 26 -7.65 -11.68 -9.10
CA GLN A 26 -8.03 -11.74 -10.51
C GLN A 26 -7.85 -13.15 -11.08
N ASP A 27 -6.96 -13.94 -10.50
CA ASP A 27 -6.67 -15.32 -10.87
C ASP A 27 -6.11 -16.11 -9.67
N LYS A 28 -5.36 -17.18 -9.93
CA LYS A 28 -4.75 -18.06 -8.93
C LYS A 28 -3.57 -17.42 -8.19
N ARG A 29 -3.00 -16.32 -8.68
CA ARG A 29 -1.86 -15.65 -8.06
C ARG A 29 -2.29 -14.99 -6.74
N PRO A 30 -1.45 -15.05 -5.69
CA PRO A 30 -1.80 -14.48 -4.40
C PRO A 30 -1.74 -12.94 -4.47
N ILE A 31 -2.55 -12.29 -3.65
CA ILE A 31 -2.54 -10.83 -3.46
C ILE A 31 -1.81 -10.46 -2.17
N ILE A 32 -1.29 -9.24 -2.08
CA ILE A 32 -0.52 -8.79 -0.91
C ILE A 32 -1.25 -8.95 0.43
N PHE A 33 -2.59 -8.85 0.44
CA PHE A 33 -3.40 -8.93 1.65
C PHE A 33 -3.61 -10.36 2.18
N GLU A 34 -3.20 -11.38 1.42
CA GLU A 34 -3.14 -12.76 1.93
C GLU A 34 -1.89 -13.01 2.77
N ASN A 35 -0.84 -12.21 2.56
CA ASN A 35 0.41 -12.28 3.33
C ASN A 35 0.45 -11.29 4.50
N LEU A 36 -0.65 -10.57 4.75
CA LEU A 36 -0.74 -9.57 5.81
C LEU A 36 -1.69 -10.04 6.92
N PRO A 37 -1.41 -9.68 8.19
CA PRO A 37 -2.36 -9.86 9.28
C PRO A 37 -3.73 -9.24 8.98
N ASP A 38 -4.80 -9.89 9.47
CA ASP A 38 -6.19 -9.52 9.17
C ASP A 38 -6.52 -8.04 9.43
N LYS A 39 -5.93 -7.45 10.47
CA LYS A 39 -6.12 -6.04 10.83
C LYS A 39 -5.72 -5.05 9.73
N TYR A 40 -4.89 -5.46 8.77
CA TYR A 40 -4.44 -4.63 7.65
C TYR A 40 -5.18 -4.89 6.34
N LYS A 41 -6.11 -5.86 6.28
CA LYS A 41 -6.81 -6.23 5.03
C LYS A 41 -7.59 -5.09 4.38
N ASN A 42 -8.01 -4.11 5.18
CA ASN A 42 -8.78 -2.95 4.72
C ASN A 42 -7.91 -1.73 4.39
N TYR A 43 -6.59 -1.79 4.63
CA TYR A 43 -5.70 -0.66 4.34
C TYR A 43 -5.56 -0.46 2.83
N LYS A 44 -5.36 0.79 2.41
CA LYS A 44 -5.07 1.16 1.02
C LYS A 44 -3.57 1.17 0.77
N THR A 45 -3.14 0.83 -0.43
CA THR A 45 -1.73 0.95 -0.85
C THR A 45 -1.47 2.32 -1.46
N ALA A 46 -0.29 2.90 -1.23
CA ALA A 46 0.19 4.04 -1.99
C ALA A 46 1.00 3.55 -3.20
N GLY A 47 0.36 3.54 -4.36
CA GLY A 47 0.87 3.01 -5.61
C GLY A 47 0.82 1.49 -5.68
N ARG A 48 1.57 0.92 -6.61
CA ARG A 48 1.67 -0.52 -6.84
C ARG A 48 3.10 -0.91 -7.18
N LEU A 49 3.51 -2.08 -6.71
CA LEU A 49 4.66 -2.80 -7.22
C LEU A 49 4.16 -3.95 -8.10
N ASP A 50 4.91 -4.24 -9.17
CA ASP A 50 4.58 -5.30 -10.11
C ASP A 50 4.71 -6.68 -9.46
N TYR A 51 4.11 -7.68 -10.11
CA TYR A 51 4.12 -9.06 -9.63
C TYR A 51 5.54 -9.61 -9.40
N ASN A 52 6.46 -9.26 -10.30
CA ASN A 52 7.86 -9.67 -10.27
C ASN A 52 8.77 -8.71 -9.48
N SER A 53 8.23 -7.64 -8.90
CA SER A 53 9.00 -6.67 -8.11
C SER A 53 8.79 -6.92 -6.62
N GLU A 54 9.83 -6.69 -5.85
CA GLU A 54 9.80 -6.62 -4.40
C GLU A 54 10.23 -5.24 -3.89
N GLY A 55 10.05 -5.02 -2.59
CA GLY A 55 10.53 -3.81 -1.93
C GLY A 55 9.46 -3.12 -1.11
N LEU A 56 9.72 -1.86 -0.79
CA LEU A 56 8.86 -1.05 0.07
C LEU A 56 7.55 -0.70 -0.64
N LEU A 57 6.44 -1.08 -0.01
CA LEU A 57 5.08 -0.66 -0.33
C LEU A 57 4.46 -0.02 0.90
N ILE A 58 3.94 1.20 0.76
CA ILE A 58 3.26 1.89 1.85
C ILE A 58 1.79 1.51 1.84
N LEU A 59 1.25 1.18 3.02
CA LEU A 59 -0.17 0.99 3.24
C LEU A 59 -0.68 1.97 4.29
N SER A 60 -1.94 2.39 4.20
CA SER A 60 -2.56 3.28 5.18
C SER A 60 -4.01 2.91 5.47
N SER A 61 -4.46 3.16 6.70
CA SER A 61 -5.88 3.09 7.06
C SER A 61 -6.71 4.23 6.43
N ASP A 62 -6.03 5.26 5.92
CA ASP A 62 -6.62 6.47 5.34
C ASP A 62 -6.25 6.62 3.86
N GLY A 63 -7.26 6.76 3.01
CA GLY A 63 -7.11 6.90 1.56
C GLY A 63 -6.64 8.28 1.10
N GLU A 64 -6.84 9.33 1.91
CA GLU A 64 -6.31 10.66 1.63
C GLU A 64 -4.78 10.64 1.72
N VAL A 65 -4.23 9.97 2.74
CA VAL A 65 -2.78 9.76 2.90
C VAL A 65 -2.20 9.01 1.69
N THR A 66 -2.81 7.91 1.24
CA THR A 66 -2.30 7.19 0.06
C THR A 66 -2.38 8.04 -1.19
N ARG A 67 -3.46 8.81 -1.36
CA ARG A 67 -3.63 9.71 -2.50
C ARG A 67 -2.56 10.80 -2.50
N GLU A 68 -2.27 11.42 -1.37
CA GLU A 68 -1.21 12.42 -1.28
C GLU A 68 0.16 11.86 -1.66
N LEU A 69 0.48 10.63 -1.23
CA LEU A 69 1.73 9.95 -1.59
C LEU A 69 1.80 9.61 -3.10
N GLU A 70 0.65 9.36 -3.74
CA GLU A 70 0.55 9.04 -5.17
C GLU A 70 0.59 10.26 -6.08
N LEU A 71 0.06 11.41 -5.63
CA LEU A 71 -0.10 12.60 -6.45
C LEU A 71 1.26 13.14 -6.95
N PRO A 72 1.51 13.19 -8.29
CA PRO A 72 2.80 13.64 -8.82
C PRO A 72 3.19 15.06 -8.41
N LYS A 73 2.21 15.94 -8.21
CA LYS A 73 2.42 17.33 -7.76
C LYS A 73 3.17 17.43 -6.42
N ASN A 74 3.09 16.40 -5.58
CA ASN A 74 3.71 16.38 -4.26
C ASN A 74 5.18 15.96 -4.30
N LYS A 75 5.69 15.52 -5.46
CA LYS A 75 7.12 15.26 -5.72
C LYS A 75 7.82 14.35 -4.71
N PHE A 76 7.10 13.37 -4.16
CA PHE A 76 7.71 12.34 -3.32
C PHE A 76 8.74 11.53 -4.13
N GLU A 77 9.97 11.46 -3.62
CA GLU A 77 11.03 10.65 -4.21
C GLU A 77 10.72 9.16 -4.10
N ARG A 78 11.00 8.42 -5.18
CA ARG A 78 10.94 6.96 -5.23
C ARG A 78 12.30 6.47 -5.72
N LYS A 79 12.96 5.66 -4.91
CA LYS A 79 14.27 5.08 -5.23
C LYS A 79 14.10 3.58 -5.44
N TYR A 80 14.77 3.08 -6.48
CA TYR A 80 14.73 1.69 -6.88
C TYR A 80 16.17 1.20 -7.01
N GLU A 81 16.42 -0.02 -6.53
CA GLU A 81 17.66 -0.75 -6.78
C GLU A 81 17.34 -1.79 -7.87
N LEU A 82 18.19 -1.85 -8.91
CA LEU A 82 18.02 -2.70 -10.09
C LEU A 82 18.94 -3.91 -10.02
#